data_AF-A0A2N5YK91-F1
#
_entry.id   AF-A0A2N5YK91-F1
#
_cell.length_a   1.000
_cell.length_b   1.000
_cell.length_c   1.000
_cell.angle_alpha   90.00
_cell.angle_beta   90.00
_cell.angle_gamma   90.00
#
_symmetry.space_group_name_H-M   'P 1'
#
loop_
_entity.id
_entity.type
_entity.pdbx_description
1 polymer ?
#
loop_
_entity_poly.entity_id
_entity_poly.type
_entity_poly.pdbx_seq_one_letter_code
_entity_poly.pdbx_strand_id
1 'polypeptide(L)'
;MIPSFDIPADNIDENARQFRFSNRTTTDDHGMHLVGFLEKDGKDWYLIKDSSSGSRNNDEGADEFGYYFFSEDYVKLKMMDFCIHKDMLEPYLKKFNK
;
A
#
# COMPACT_ATOMS: atom_id res chain seq x y z
N MET A 1 8.41 -2.79 -3.92
CA MET A 1 9.15 -2.10 -5.01
C MET A 1 8.57 -2.54 -6.35
N ILE A 2 8.26 -1.61 -7.25
CA ILE A 2 7.83 -1.92 -8.62
C ILE A 2 9.09 -1.99 -9.50
N PRO A 3 9.33 -3.10 -10.23
CA PRO A 3 10.50 -3.20 -11.09
C PRO A 3 10.49 -2.15 -12.21
N SER A 4 11.66 -1.68 -12.63
CA SER A 4 11.79 -0.66 -13.70
C SER A 4 11.24 -1.09 -15.06
N PHE A 5 11.11 -2.40 -15.30
CA PHE A 5 10.54 -2.97 -16.51
C PHE A 5 9.01 -3.17 -16.46
N ASP A 6 8.36 -2.96 -15.33
CA ASP A 6 6.92 -3.24 -15.16
C ASP A 6 6.07 -2.05 -15.63
N ILE A 7 6.04 -0.96 -14.86
CA ILE A 7 5.28 0.25 -15.20
C ILE A 7 5.92 1.50 -14.59
N PRO A 8 6.03 2.61 -15.33
CA PRO A 8 6.42 3.90 -14.77
C PRO A 8 5.40 4.40 -13.74
N ALA A 9 5.85 5.12 -12.71
CA ALA A 9 4.99 5.67 -11.66
C ALA A 9 3.84 6.53 -12.22
N ASP A 10 4.14 7.38 -13.21
CA ASP A 10 3.16 8.28 -13.86
C ASP A 10 2.04 7.55 -14.60
N ASN A 11 2.21 6.25 -14.86
CA ASN A 11 1.24 5.42 -15.58
C ASN A 11 0.44 4.51 -14.63
N ILE A 12 0.63 4.63 -13.32
CA ILE A 12 -0.16 3.88 -12.32
C ILE A 12 -1.55 4.52 -12.20
N ASP A 13 -2.51 3.94 -12.90
CA ASP A 13 -3.92 4.33 -12.90
C ASP A 13 -4.85 3.14 -12.59
N GLU A 14 -6.17 3.39 -12.63
CA GLU A 14 -7.17 2.36 -12.36
C GLU A 14 -7.13 1.23 -13.41
N ASN A 15 -6.79 1.52 -14.67
CA ASN A 15 -6.66 0.49 -15.70
C ASN A 15 -5.46 -0.41 -15.43
N ALA A 16 -4.33 0.16 -15.03
CA ALA A 16 -3.13 -0.58 -14.65
C ALA A 16 -3.38 -1.49 -13.44
N ARG A 17 -4.16 -1.02 -12.47
CA ARG A 17 -4.61 -1.81 -11.31
C ARG A 17 -5.54 -2.95 -11.73
N GLN A 18 -6.60 -2.63 -12.48
CA GLN A 18 -7.58 -3.62 -12.94
C GLN A 18 -6.96 -4.66 -13.88
N PHE A 19 -6.05 -4.27 -14.77
CA PHE A 19 -5.31 -5.18 -15.64
C PHE A 19 -4.58 -6.25 -14.83
N ARG A 20 -3.88 -5.84 -13.76
CA ARG A 20 -3.11 -6.76 -12.91
C ARG A 20 -3.99 -7.71 -12.11
N PHE A 21 -5.14 -7.23 -11.67
CA PHE A 21 -6.15 -8.08 -11.03
C PHE A 21 -6.72 -9.09 -12.04
N SER A 22 -7.21 -8.61 -13.18
CA SER A 22 -7.83 -9.46 -14.23
C SER A 22 -6.87 -10.49 -14.82
N ASN A 23 -5.61 -10.13 -15.02
CA ASN A 23 -4.60 -11.02 -15.60
C ASN A 23 -3.88 -11.89 -14.56
N ARG A 24 -4.29 -11.85 -13.29
CA ARG A 24 -3.74 -12.65 -12.18
C ARG A 24 -2.26 -12.36 -11.88
N THR A 25 -1.81 -11.12 -12.06
CA THR A 25 -0.49 -10.65 -11.58
C THR A 25 -0.56 -9.88 -10.25
N THR A 26 -1.77 -9.71 -9.71
CA THR A 26 -2.07 -9.37 -8.32
C THR A 26 -3.07 -10.41 -7.82
N THR A 27 -2.67 -11.27 -6.87
CA THR A 27 -3.47 -12.44 -6.49
C THR A 27 -3.45 -12.75 -5.00
N ASP A 28 -2.25 -12.94 -4.43
CA ASP A 28 -2.08 -13.41 -3.05
C ASP A 28 -2.19 -12.22 -2.11
N ASP A 29 -3.25 -12.23 -1.30
CA ASP A 29 -3.65 -11.10 -0.47
C ASP A 29 -3.08 -11.25 0.94
N HIS A 30 -1.88 -10.71 1.14
CA HIS A 30 -1.19 -10.74 2.42
C HIS A 30 -1.63 -9.56 3.31
N GLY A 31 -2.32 -9.89 4.41
CA GLY A 31 -2.79 -8.91 5.38
C GLY A 31 -1.66 -8.31 6.22
N MET A 32 -1.50 -6.99 6.15
CA MET A 32 -0.56 -6.20 6.96
C MET A 32 -1.25 -4.97 7.56
N HIS A 33 -0.59 -4.31 8.51
CA HIS A 33 -1.15 -3.13 9.18
C HIS A 33 -0.37 -1.87 8.84
N LEU A 34 -0.99 -0.95 8.11
CA LEU A 34 -0.49 0.40 7.91
C LEU A 34 -0.71 1.21 9.20
N VAL A 35 0.38 1.60 9.87
CA VAL A 35 0.36 2.24 11.19
C VAL A 35 0.79 3.71 11.18
N GLY A 36 1.28 4.19 10.04
CA GLY A 36 1.67 5.58 9.87
C GLY A 36 2.00 5.89 8.42
N PHE A 37 2.18 7.17 8.12
CA PHE A 37 2.68 7.63 6.83
C PHE A 37 3.47 8.92 7.01
N LEU A 38 4.32 9.24 6.03
CA LEU A 38 5.02 10.51 5.93
C LEU A 38 5.11 10.92 4.46
N GLU A 39 4.94 12.20 4.18
CA GLU A 39 5.27 12.75 2.87
C GLU A 39 6.76 13.10 2.83
N LYS A 40 7.45 12.64 1.79
CA LYS A 40 8.86 12.97 1.55
C LYS A 40 9.14 13.07 0.06
N ASP A 41 9.79 14.17 -0.32
CA ASP A 41 10.15 14.47 -1.72
C ASP A 41 8.94 14.43 -2.67
N GLY A 42 7.77 14.89 -2.18
CA GLY A 42 6.52 14.91 -2.92
C GLY A 42 5.87 13.53 -3.13
N LYS A 43 6.29 12.51 -2.37
CA LYS A 43 5.69 11.17 -2.37
C LYS A 43 5.30 10.74 -0.98
N ASP A 44 4.17 10.04 -0.87
CA ASP A 44 3.79 9.37 0.37
C ASP A 44 4.59 8.08 0.57
N TRP A 45 5.01 7.89 1.82
CA TRP A 45 5.61 6.66 2.32
C TRP A 45 4.80 6.14 3.49
N TYR A 46 4.47 4.86 3.47
CA TYR A 46 3.61 4.21 4.45
C TYR A 46 4.43 3.26 5.33
N LEU A 47 4.29 3.41 6.64
CA LEU A 47 4.90 2.53 7.64
C LEU A 47 3.99 1.32 7.86
N ILE A 48 4.49 0.14 7.51
CA ILE A 48 3.74 -1.11 7.51
C ILE A 48 4.30 -2.04 8.57
N LYS A 49 3.44 -2.46 9.52
CA LYS A 49 3.74 -3.53 10.47
C LYS A 49 3.38 -4.86 9.83
N ASP A 50 4.37 -5.75 9.75
CA ASP A 50 4.18 -7.14 9.33
C ASP A 50 4.12 -8.08 10.56
N SER A 51 3.58 -9.29 10.35
CA SER A 51 3.50 -10.33 11.38
C SER A 51 4.63 -11.37 11.28
N SER A 52 5.39 -11.35 10.19
CA SER A 52 6.51 -12.26 9.92
C SER A 52 7.86 -11.67 10.37
N SER A 53 8.91 -12.49 10.33
CA SER A 53 10.30 -12.04 10.48
C SER A 53 10.85 -11.34 9.23
N GLY A 54 10.11 -11.33 8.12
CA GLY A 54 10.56 -10.73 6.86
C GLY A 54 10.88 -9.24 6.98
N SER A 55 10.18 -8.52 7.86
CA SER A 55 10.38 -7.08 8.12
C SER A 55 11.57 -6.78 9.05
N ARG A 56 12.29 -7.83 9.48
CA ARG A 56 13.51 -7.73 10.29
C ARG A 56 14.75 -7.86 9.39
N ASN A 57 14.76 -7.10 8.29
CA ASN A 57 15.81 -7.15 7.26
C ASN A 57 16.76 -5.94 7.32
N ASN A 58 16.78 -5.24 8.45
CA ASN A 58 17.65 -4.12 8.79
C ASN A 58 18.37 -4.38 10.13
N ASP A 59 19.04 -3.37 10.67
CA ASP A 59 19.72 -3.44 11.96
C ASP A 59 18.73 -3.66 13.12
N GLU A 60 19.04 -4.59 14.04
CA GLU A 60 18.18 -4.94 15.19
C GLU A 60 18.03 -3.80 16.19
N GLY A 61 19.00 -2.87 16.21
CA GLY A 61 18.96 -1.67 17.05
C GLY A 61 18.19 -0.50 16.46
N ALA A 62 17.70 -0.59 15.22
CA ALA A 62 17.02 0.51 14.55
C ALA A 62 15.57 0.67 15.02
N ASP A 63 15.09 1.92 15.09
CA ASP A 63 13.72 2.23 15.54
C ASP A 63 12.65 1.59 14.64
N GLU A 64 12.95 1.42 13.35
CA GLU A 64 12.07 0.80 12.37
C GLU A 64 12.19 -0.73 12.28
N PHE A 65 12.98 -1.38 13.13
CA PHE A 65 13.14 -2.84 13.14
C PHE A 65 11.78 -3.55 13.28
N GLY A 66 11.45 -4.40 12.30
CA GLY A 66 10.16 -5.11 12.23
C GLY A 66 9.07 -4.39 11.43
N TYR A 67 9.39 -3.26 10.78
CA TYR A 67 8.49 -2.54 9.88
C TYR A 67 9.03 -2.49 8.44
N TYR A 68 8.11 -2.28 7.49
CA TYR A 68 8.44 -1.91 6.12
C TYR A 68 8.05 -0.48 5.83
N PHE A 69 8.74 0.13 4.86
CA PHE A 69 8.30 1.36 4.20
C PHE A 69 7.81 1.03 2.79
N PHE A 70 6.53 1.26 2.54
CA PHE A 70 5.94 1.12 1.20
C PHE A 70 5.80 2.50 0.57
N SER A 71 6.24 2.63 -0.68
CA SER A 71 6.00 3.85 -1.45
C SER A 71 4.54 3.92 -1.92
N GLU A 72 4.05 5.14 -2.17
CA GLU A 72 2.72 5.35 -2.75
C GLU A 72 2.47 4.55 -4.02
N ASP A 73 3.47 4.44 -4.89
CA ASP A 73 3.37 3.75 -6.17
C ASP A 73 3.01 2.27 -5.94
N TYR A 74 3.65 1.63 -4.95
CA TYR A 74 3.38 0.23 -4.63
C TYR A 74 1.99 0.04 -4.03
N VAL A 75 1.58 0.93 -3.10
CA VAL A 75 0.24 0.89 -2.49
C VAL A 75 -0.84 1.07 -3.54
N LYS A 76 -0.75 2.10 -4.39
CA LYS A 76 -1.70 2.37 -5.48
C LYS A 76 -1.86 1.19 -6.44
N LEU A 77 -0.75 0.49 -6.75
CA LEU A 77 -0.76 -0.57 -7.75
C LEU A 77 -1.14 -1.95 -7.19
N LYS A 78 -0.81 -2.25 -5.93
CA LYS A 78 -0.87 -3.63 -5.38
C LYS A 78 -1.85 -3.83 -4.22
N MET A 79 -2.39 -2.78 -3.62
CA MET A 79 -3.42 -2.94 -2.58
C MET A 79 -4.70 -3.54 -3.18
N MET A 80 -5.22 -4.58 -2.53
CA MET A 80 -6.44 -5.28 -2.96
C MET A 80 -7.66 -4.79 -2.19
N ASP A 81 -7.57 -4.82 -0.87
CA ASP A 81 -8.56 -4.23 0.02
C ASP A 81 -7.91 -3.53 1.22
N PHE A 82 -8.75 -2.89 2.02
CA PHE A 82 -8.37 -2.39 3.32
C PHE A 82 -9.59 -2.39 4.24
N CYS A 83 -9.34 -2.51 5.54
CA CYS A 83 -10.34 -2.37 6.59
C CYS A 83 -10.03 -1.14 7.44
N ILE A 84 -11.04 -0.31 7.68
CA ILE A 84 -10.95 0.88 8.52
C ILE A 84 -12.17 0.96 9.43
N HIS A 85 -12.05 1.75 10.50
CA HIS A 85 -13.20 2.03 11.35
C HIS A 85 -14.31 2.74 10.55
N LYS A 86 -15.57 2.34 10.74
CA LYS A 86 -16.71 2.85 9.97
C LYS A 86 -16.86 4.37 10.01
N ASP A 87 -16.47 5.00 11.12
CA ASP A 87 -16.59 6.45 11.33
C ASP A 87 -15.77 7.24 10.28
N MET A 88 -14.71 6.64 9.74
CA MET A 88 -13.90 7.24 8.68
C MET A 88 -14.68 7.40 7.36
N LEU A 89 -15.75 6.63 7.15
CA LEU A 89 -16.58 6.72 5.95
C LEU A 89 -17.67 7.79 6.04
N GLU A 90 -18.03 8.27 7.25
CA GLU A 90 -19.15 9.20 7.44
C GLU A 90 -19.12 10.44 6.53
N PRO A 91 -17.97 11.10 6.30
CA PRO A 91 -17.90 12.27 5.41
C PRO A 91 -18.15 11.91 3.93
N TYR A 92 -17.86 10.67 3.54
CA TYR A 92 -17.91 10.22 2.15
C TYR A 92 -19.26 9.60 1.79
N LEU A 93 -19.94 8.94 2.73
CA LEU A 93 -21.26 8.35 2.50
C LEU A 93 -22.29 9.37 2.03
N LYS A 94 -22.15 10.64 2.42
CA LYS A 94 -22.99 11.75 1.93
C LYS A 94 -22.91 11.99 0.43
N LYS A 95 -21.86 11.51 -0.24
CA LYS A 95 -21.67 11.65 -1.70
C LYS A 95 -22.45 10.61 -2.51
N PHE A 96 -22.88 9.52 -1.88
CA PHE A 96 -23.63 8.46 -2.51
C PHE A 96 -25.10 8.57 -2.11
N ASN A 97 -25.84 9.41 -2.83
CA ASN A 97 -27.30 9.42 -2.74
C ASN A 97 -27.85 8.18 -3.47
N LYS A 98 -28.83 7.51 -2.84
CA LYS A 98 -29.55 6.38 -3.45
C LYS A 98 -30.33 6.80 -4.69
#